data_AF-A0A355FTP6-F1
#
_entry.id   AF-A0A355FTP6-F1
#
_cell.length_a   1.000
_cell.length_b   1.000
_cell.length_c   1.000
_cell.angle_alpha   90.00
_cell.angle_beta   90.00
_cell.angle_gamma   90.00
#
_symmetry.space_group_name_H-M   'P 1'
#
loop_
_entity.id
_entity.type
_entity.pdbx_description
1 polymer ?
#
loop_
_entity_poly.entity_id
_entity_poly.type
_entity_poly.pdbx_seq_one_letter_code
_entity_poly.pdbx_strand_id
1 'polypeptide(L)'
;MNVDYQAHETAVIDAGAEIGPGCKVWHFSHIMPGAVLGAGCNIGQNVVVSPGVRLGANVKVQNNVSIYEGVTCDDDVFLGPSCVFTNVINPRSAIVRRGQYAHTHVGRGASIGANATIVCGNDIGPYAFIGAGAVVTKHVPAYALVVGNPAQQMGWMSECGHRLDFESDETSKDTALCPESGDTYTRTTDNSGGQTVQKVVKTEQ
;
A
#
# COMPACT_ATOMS: atom_id res chain seq x y z
N MET A 1 -17.52 12.58 -26.07
CA MET A 1 -17.07 12.69 -24.67
C MET A 1 -15.68 12.12 -24.64
N ASN A 2 -14.67 12.93 -24.34
CA ASN A 2 -13.33 12.41 -24.17
C ASN A 2 -13.39 11.55 -22.90
N VAL A 3 -13.25 10.24 -23.03
CA VAL A 3 -13.23 9.36 -21.87
C VAL A 3 -11.85 9.57 -21.26
N ASP A 4 -11.79 10.24 -20.12
CA ASP A 4 -10.52 10.61 -19.50
C ASP A 4 -9.75 9.38 -18.95
N TYR A 5 -10.27 8.17 -19.12
CA TYR A 5 -9.63 6.90 -18.78
C TYR A 5 -9.79 5.86 -19.89
N GLN A 6 -8.97 4.81 -19.85
CA GLN A 6 -9.04 3.66 -20.74
C GLN A 6 -9.51 2.43 -19.95
N ALA A 7 -10.53 1.74 -20.44
CA ALA A 7 -10.97 0.46 -19.89
C ALA A 7 -11.06 -0.58 -21.00
N HIS A 8 -10.57 -1.79 -20.70
CA HIS A 8 -10.75 -2.94 -21.58
C HIS A 8 -12.24 -3.29 -21.70
N GLU A 9 -12.67 -3.76 -22.87
CA GLU A 9 -14.09 -4.09 -23.15
C GLU A 9 -14.68 -5.16 -22.21
N THR A 10 -13.82 -5.97 -21.58
CA THR A 10 -14.20 -7.01 -20.62
C THR A 10 -14.18 -6.55 -19.17
N ALA A 11 -13.78 -5.30 -18.89
CA ALA A 11 -13.89 -4.72 -17.56
C ALA A 11 -15.34 -4.31 -17.28
N VAL A 12 -15.79 -4.51 -16.05
CA VAL A 12 -17.11 -4.09 -15.58
C VAL A 12 -16.93 -2.91 -14.66
N ILE A 13 -17.47 -1.77 -15.03
CA ILE A 13 -17.46 -0.55 -14.22
C ILE A 13 -18.92 -0.19 -13.95
N ASP A 14 -19.32 -0.32 -12.68
CA ASP A 14 -20.70 -0.06 -12.29
C ASP A 14 -21.00 1.44 -12.21
N ALA A 15 -22.26 1.80 -12.41
CA ALA A 15 -22.72 3.17 -12.26
C ALA A 15 -22.44 3.70 -10.84
N GLY A 16 -21.91 4.93 -10.76
CA GLY A 16 -21.52 5.57 -9.51
C GLY A 16 -20.08 5.30 -9.07
N ALA A 17 -19.29 4.54 -9.83
CA ALA A 17 -17.84 4.54 -9.68
C ALA A 17 -17.23 5.84 -10.25
N GLU A 18 -16.27 6.41 -9.54
CA GLU A 18 -15.54 7.61 -9.95
C GLU A 18 -14.13 7.22 -10.38
N ILE A 19 -13.80 7.46 -11.66
CA ILE A 19 -12.49 7.12 -12.23
C ILE A 19 -11.80 8.38 -12.71
N GLY A 20 -10.66 8.69 -12.09
CA GLY A 20 -9.83 9.84 -12.39
C GLY A 20 -9.17 9.77 -13.77
N PRO A 21 -8.67 10.92 -14.28
CA PRO A 21 -8.05 11.01 -15.59
C PRO A 21 -6.76 10.19 -15.68
N GLY A 22 -6.45 9.65 -16.86
CA GLY A 22 -5.28 8.84 -17.14
C GLY A 22 -5.34 7.40 -16.58
N CYS A 23 -6.45 7.00 -15.95
CA CYS A 23 -6.60 5.65 -15.43
C CYS A 23 -6.61 4.60 -16.54
N LYS A 24 -6.10 3.41 -16.23
CA LYS A 24 -6.15 2.22 -17.09
C LYS A 24 -6.78 1.07 -16.33
N VAL A 25 -7.83 0.47 -16.88
CA VAL A 25 -8.51 -0.70 -16.32
C VAL A 25 -8.38 -1.86 -17.31
N TRP A 26 -7.68 -2.92 -16.90
CA TRP A 26 -7.42 -4.09 -17.72
C TRP A 26 -8.53 -5.15 -17.59
N HIS A 27 -8.34 -6.26 -18.29
CA HIS A 27 -9.32 -7.33 -18.50
C HIS A 27 -9.97 -7.85 -17.21
N PHE A 28 -11.28 -8.11 -17.28
CA PHE A 28 -12.04 -8.84 -16.26
C PHE A 28 -11.99 -8.24 -14.85
N SER A 29 -11.70 -6.95 -14.74
CA SER A 29 -11.73 -6.22 -13.48
C SER A 29 -13.12 -5.65 -13.23
N HIS A 30 -13.53 -5.60 -11.96
CA HIS A 30 -14.82 -5.10 -11.53
C HIS A 30 -14.65 -3.92 -10.58
N ILE A 31 -15.06 -2.73 -11.02
CA ILE A 31 -15.09 -1.50 -10.22
C ILE A 31 -16.54 -1.26 -9.79
N MET A 32 -16.80 -1.39 -8.49
CA MET A 32 -18.15 -1.35 -7.93
C MET A 32 -18.60 0.08 -7.59
N PRO A 33 -19.91 0.32 -7.32
CA PRO A 33 -20.45 1.65 -7.07
C PRO A 33 -19.81 2.36 -5.88
N GLY A 34 -19.56 3.66 -5.99
CA GLY A 34 -18.97 4.49 -4.93
C GLY A 34 -17.47 4.26 -4.70
N ALA A 35 -16.82 3.38 -5.46
CA ALA A 35 -15.37 3.32 -5.51
C ALA A 35 -14.82 4.59 -6.17
N VAL A 36 -13.70 5.11 -5.65
CA VAL A 36 -13.03 6.31 -6.15
C VAL A 36 -11.59 5.97 -6.49
N LEU A 37 -11.22 6.15 -7.75
CA LEU A 37 -9.85 6.00 -8.25
C LEU A 37 -9.30 7.37 -8.60
N GLY A 38 -8.21 7.79 -7.96
CA GLY A 38 -7.49 9.00 -8.31
C GLY A 38 -6.87 8.97 -9.71
N ALA A 39 -6.27 10.08 -10.12
CA ALA A 39 -5.70 10.21 -11.47
C ALA A 39 -4.54 9.21 -11.68
N GLY A 40 -4.45 8.64 -12.88
CA GLY A 40 -3.31 7.80 -13.30
C GLY A 40 -3.24 6.42 -12.67
N CYS A 41 -4.31 5.93 -12.02
CA CYS A 41 -4.33 4.58 -11.47
C CYS A 41 -4.23 3.52 -12.58
N ASN A 42 -3.55 2.41 -12.28
CA ASN A 42 -3.41 1.28 -13.20
C ASN A 42 -3.95 0.01 -12.54
N ILE A 43 -5.08 -0.49 -13.04
CA ILE A 43 -5.86 -1.58 -12.47
C ILE A 43 -5.70 -2.82 -13.34
N GLY A 44 -4.85 -3.76 -12.88
CA GLY A 44 -4.51 -5.02 -13.53
C GLY A 44 -5.69 -5.93 -13.84
N GLN A 45 -5.40 -7.11 -14.37
CA GLN A 45 -6.42 -8.12 -14.70
C GLN A 45 -7.04 -8.73 -13.45
N ASN A 46 -8.35 -8.99 -13.48
CA ASN A 46 -9.08 -9.68 -12.41
C ASN A 46 -8.94 -8.97 -11.05
N VAL A 47 -8.96 -7.65 -11.06
CA VAL A 47 -9.00 -6.82 -9.86
C VAL A 47 -10.44 -6.53 -9.48
N VAL A 48 -10.74 -6.60 -8.19
CA VAL A 48 -12.04 -6.17 -7.65
C VAL A 48 -11.81 -4.95 -6.77
N VAL A 49 -12.55 -3.87 -7.04
CA VAL A 49 -12.59 -2.67 -6.19
C VAL A 49 -13.98 -2.55 -5.61
N SER A 50 -14.10 -2.83 -4.31
CA SER A 50 -15.38 -2.87 -3.61
C SER A 50 -16.00 -1.48 -3.39
N PRO A 51 -17.29 -1.41 -3.03
CA PRO A 51 -17.95 -0.13 -2.79
C PRO A 51 -17.25 0.71 -1.72
N GLY A 52 -17.18 2.02 -1.95
CA GLY A 52 -16.62 2.99 -0.99
C GLY A 52 -15.09 2.95 -0.84
N VAL A 53 -14.39 2.06 -1.55
CA VAL A 53 -12.92 2.04 -1.58
C VAL A 53 -12.39 3.34 -2.22
N ARG A 54 -11.35 3.90 -1.62
CA ARG A 54 -10.65 5.09 -2.13
C ARG A 54 -9.20 4.76 -2.42
N LEU A 55 -8.80 4.95 -3.68
CA LEU A 55 -7.42 4.90 -4.14
C LEU A 55 -6.99 6.32 -4.52
N GLY A 56 -5.85 6.77 -4.00
CA GLY A 56 -5.23 8.03 -4.37
C GLY A 56 -4.77 8.08 -5.84
N ALA A 57 -3.95 9.07 -6.17
CA ALA A 57 -3.37 9.19 -7.50
C ALA A 57 -2.21 8.19 -7.71
N ASN A 58 -2.01 7.77 -8.96
CA ASN A 58 -0.90 6.91 -9.40
C ASN A 58 -0.79 5.58 -8.63
N VAL A 59 -1.90 5.08 -8.07
CA VAL A 59 -1.93 3.76 -7.43
C VAL A 59 -1.83 2.67 -8.50
N LYS A 60 -0.90 1.74 -8.30
CA LYS A 60 -0.67 0.62 -9.21
C LYS A 60 -1.17 -0.67 -8.56
N VAL A 61 -2.26 -1.20 -9.10
CA VAL A 61 -2.86 -2.45 -8.66
C VAL A 61 -2.55 -3.53 -9.67
N GLN A 62 -1.71 -4.48 -9.28
CA GLN A 62 -1.35 -5.60 -10.14
C GLN A 62 -2.47 -6.64 -10.20
N ASN A 63 -2.30 -7.66 -11.04
CA ASN A 63 -3.32 -8.67 -11.30
C ASN A 63 -3.77 -9.40 -10.02
N ASN A 64 -5.04 -9.82 -10.00
CA ASN A 64 -5.66 -10.67 -8.97
C ASN A 64 -5.71 -10.06 -7.56
N VAL A 65 -5.70 -8.73 -7.43
CA VAL A 65 -5.86 -8.06 -6.14
C VAL A 65 -7.33 -7.74 -5.91
N SER A 66 -7.87 -8.13 -4.76
CA SER A 66 -9.21 -7.73 -4.31
C SER A 66 -9.10 -6.69 -3.21
N ILE A 67 -9.59 -5.49 -3.47
CA ILE A 67 -9.58 -4.36 -2.54
C ILE A 67 -10.98 -4.26 -1.95
N TYR A 68 -11.11 -4.76 -0.72
CA TYR A 68 -12.38 -4.87 -0.03
C TYR A 68 -12.81 -3.56 0.64
N GLU A 69 -14.11 -3.45 0.91
CA GLU A 69 -14.67 -2.37 1.73
C GLU A 69 -13.88 -2.25 3.04
N GLY A 70 -13.52 -1.01 3.39
CA GLY A 70 -12.68 -0.69 4.54
C GLY A 70 -11.20 -0.47 4.21
N VAL A 71 -10.75 -0.85 3.01
CA VAL A 71 -9.38 -0.57 2.54
C VAL A 71 -9.31 0.81 1.87
N THR A 72 -8.29 1.59 2.24
CA THR A 72 -7.96 2.87 1.59
C THR A 72 -6.49 2.91 1.23
N CYS A 73 -6.16 3.53 0.11
CA CYS A 73 -4.78 3.72 -0.34
C CYS A 73 -4.54 5.19 -0.66
N ASP A 74 -3.47 5.75 -0.13
CA ASP A 74 -2.95 7.05 -0.53
C ASP A 74 -2.33 7.03 -1.93
N ASP A 75 -1.82 8.18 -2.36
CA ASP A 75 -1.09 8.33 -3.61
C ASP A 75 0.15 7.41 -3.69
N ASP A 76 0.51 7.03 -4.91
CA ASP A 76 1.74 6.29 -5.25
C ASP A 76 1.88 4.90 -4.62
N VAL A 77 0.80 4.35 -4.05
CA VAL A 77 0.78 2.99 -3.49
C VAL A 77 0.97 1.94 -4.59
N PHE A 78 1.79 0.93 -4.30
CA PHE A 78 1.98 -0.24 -5.15
C PHE A 78 1.39 -1.49 -4.50
N LEU A 79 0.39 -2.09 -5.13
CA LEU A 79 -0.22 -3.36 -4.71
C LEU A 79 0.25 -4.47 -5.65
N GLY A 80 1.19 -5.28 -5.17
CA GLY A 80 1.85 -6.32 -5.96
C GLY A 80 0.92 -7.47 -6.39
N PRO A 81 1.35 -8.29 -7.37
CA PRO A 81 0.50 -9.31 -7.97
C PRO A 81 -0.04 -10.27 -6.90
N SER A 82 -1.35 -10.48 -6.92
CA SER A 82 -2.05 -11.37 -6.00
C SER A 82 -1.82 -11.06 -4.52
N CYS A 83 -1.48 -9.82 -4.13
CA CYS A 83 -1.52 -9.46 -2.72
C CYS A 83 -2.98 -9.49 -2.21
N VAL A 84 -3.17 -9.87 -0.96
CA VAL A 84 -4.48 -10.19 -0.39
C VAL A 84 -4.80 -9.24 0.75
N PHE A 85 -5.92 -8.54 0.63
CA PHE A 85 -6.55 -7.85 1.75
C PHE A 85 -7.60 -8.73 2.41
N THR A 86 -7.86 -8.48 3.68
CA THR A 86 -9.01 -9.01 4.41
C THR A 86 -9.82 -7.83 4.97
N ASN A 87 -11.03 -8.06 5.45
CA ASN A 87 -11.85 -7.06 6.13
C ASN A 87 -12.58 -7.60 7.38
N VAL A 88 -12.57 -8.91 7.60
CA VAL A 88 -13.12 -9.57 8.79
C VAL A 88 -12.00 -10.36 9.47
N ILE A 89 -11.75 -10.07 10.75
CA ILE A 89 -10.65 -10.67 11.52
C ILE A 89 -10.86 -12.18 11.73
N ASN A 90 -12.10 -12.61 11.99
CA ASN A 90 -12.41 -13.98 12.42
C ASN A 90 -13.60 -14.59 11.66
N PRO A 91 -13.56 -14.69 10.31
CA PRO A 91 -14.70 -15.10 9.50
C PRO A 91 -15.16 -16.54 9.81
N ARG A 92 -16.48 -16.75 9.80
CA ARG A 92 -17.13 -18.08 9.88
C ARG A 92 -18.33 -18.06 8.95
N SER A 93 -18.49 -19.09 8.11
CA SER A 93 -19.54 -19.14 7.08
C SER A 93 -20.95 -19.03 7.66
N ALA A 94 -21.21 -19.64 8.83
CA ALA A 94 -22.49 -19.58 9.53
C ALA A 94 -22.76 -18.24 10.24
N ILE A 95 -21.75 -17.36 10.35
CA ILE A 95 -21.83 -16.12 11.13
C ILE A 95 -21.65 -14.93 10.20
N VAL A 96 -22.77 -14.26 9.88
CA VAL A 96 -22.76 -13.03 9.08
C VAL A 96 -22.16 -11.89 9.91
N ARG A 97 -21.04 -11.33 9.44
CA ARG A 97 -20.35 -10.18 10.04
C ARG A 97 -20.35 -8.94 9.13
N ARG A 98 -21.36 -8.83 8.26
CA ARG A 98 -21.55 -7.62 7.44
C ARG A 98 -21.70 -6.41 8.36
N GLY A 99 -20.97 -5.34 8.08
CA GLY A 99 -20.93 -4.13 8.92
C GLY A 99 -19.95 -4.16 10.09
N GLN A 100 -19.17 -5.24 10.26
CA GLN A 100 -18.08 -5.33 11.26
C GLN A 100 -16.71 -5.31 10.56
N TYR A 101 -16.59 -4.55 9.48
CA TYR A 101 -15.37 -4.51 8.69
C TYR A 101 -14.30 -3.68 9.40
N ALA A 102 -13.13 -4.28 9.61
CA ALA A 102 -11.98 -3.55 10.12
C ALA A 102 -11.31 -2.79 8.98
N HIS A 103 -10.96 -1.54 9.25
CA HIS A 103 -10.32 -0.67 8.27
C HIS A 103 -8.84 -1.01 8.12
N THR A 104 -8.30 -0.77 6.92
CA THR A 104 -6.88 -0.90 6.63
C THR A 104 -6.47 0.26 5.74
N HIS A 105 -5.65 1.15 6.27
CA HIS A 105 -5.08 2.25 5.52
C HIS A 105 -3.68 1.89 5.00
N VAL A 106 -3.43 2.17 3.72
CA VAL A 106 -2.13 2.00 3.08
C VAL A 106 -1.60 3.38 2.72
N GLY A 107 -0.59 3.84 3.46
CA GLY A 107 -0.04 5.17 3.36
C GLY A 107 0.76 5.41 2.07
N ARG A 108 0.99 6.69 1.76
CA ARG A 108 1.63 7.15 0.52
C ARG A 108 2.89 6.37 0.16
N GLY A 109 3.00 5.95 -1.10
CA GLY A 109 4.20 5.30 -1.63
C GLY A 109 4.53 3.92 -1.03
N ALA A 110 3.68 3.37 -0.15
CA ALA A 110 3.89 2.05 0.40
C ALA A 110 3.82 0.98 -0.69
N SER A 111 4.66 -0.05 -0.55
CA SER A 111 4.74 -1.17 -1.47
C SER A 111 4.31 -2.46 -0.78
N ILE A 112 3.26 -3.09 -1.30
CA ILE A 112 2.83 -4.42 -0.88
C ILE A 112 3.35 -5.44 -1.88
N GLY A 113 4.28 -6.29 -1.44
CA GLY A 113 4.91 -7.30 -2.28
C GLY A 113 3.94 -8.34 -2.85
N ALA A 114 4.38 -9.01 -3.91
CA ALA A 114 3.62 -10.08 -4.55
C ALA A 114 3.17 -11.14 -3.52
N ASN A 115 1.90 -11.54 -3.58
CA ASN A 115 1.33 -12.57 -2.71
C ASN A 115 1.45 -12.29 -1.20
N ALA A 116 1.70 -11.03 -0.78
CA ALA A 116 1.64 -10.66 0.62
C ALA A 116 0.18 -10.60 1.10
N THR A 117 -0.07 -10.89 2.38
CA THR A 117 -1.41 -10.87 2.98
C THR A 117 -1.45 -9.85 4.11
N ILE A 118 -2.47 -8.98 4.08
CA ILE A 118 -2.73 -7.98 5.12
C ILE A 118 -3.94 -8.41 5.95
N VAL A 119 -3.71 -8.76 7.22
CA VAL A 119 -4.78 -8.96 8.18
C VAL A 119 -5.38 -7.59 8.50
N CYS A 120 -6.70 -7.46 8.31
CA CYS A 120 -7.42 -6.20 8.52
C CYS A 120 -7.25 -5.61 9.92
N GLY A 121 -7.38 -4.28 10.02
CA GLY A 121 -7.14 -3.53 11.25
C GLY A 121 -5.68 -3.12 11.46
N ASN A 122 -4.80 -3.39 10.49
CA ASN A 122 -3.37 -3.08 10.57
C ASN A 122 -2.98 -2.12 9.46
N ASP A 123 -2.80 -0.84 9.81
CA ASP A 123 -2.37 0.16 8.84
C ASP A 123 -0.92 -0.06 8.40
N ILE A 124 -0.64 0.34 7.17
CA ILE A 124 0.68 0.31 6.54
C ILE A 124 1.17 1.74 6.39
N GLY A 125 2.26 2.08 7.06
CA GLY A 125 2.81 3.44 7.05
C GLY A 125 3.35 3.87 5.67
N PRO A 126 3.51 5.19 5.46
CA PRO A 126 4.07 5.73 4.22
C PRO A 126 5.43 5.12 3.89
N TYR A 127 5.63 4.79 2.61
CA TYR A 127 6.85 4.19 2.07
C TYR A 127 7.30 2.89 2.77
N ALA A 128 6.42 2.25 3.56
CA ALA A 128 6.69 0.92 4.08
C ALA A 128 6.78 -0.09 2.94
N PHE A 129 7.62 -1.10 3.12
CA PHE A 129 7.90 -2.12 2.13
C PHE A 129 7.59 -3.50 2.69
N ILE A 130 6.48 -4.07 2.24
CA ILE A 130 6.06 -5.43 2.59
C ILE A 130 6.69 -6.39 1.59
N GLY A 131 7.56 -7.29 2.06
CA GLY A 131 8.18 -8.29 1.21
C GLY A 131 7.17 -9.25 0.58
N ALA A 132 7.56 -9.85 -0.54
CA ALA A 132 6.74 -10.86 -1.20
C ALA A 132 6.41 -12.03 -0.25
N GLY A 133 5.17 -12.48 -0.27
CA GLY A 133 4.67 -13.59 0.56
C GLY A 133 4.57 -13.29 2.06
N ALA A 134 4.82 -12.05 2.50
CA ALA A 134 4.74 -11.71 3.91
C ALA A 134 3.28 -11.69 4.43
N VAL A 135 3.07 -12.04 5.71
CA VAL A 135 1.75 -11.97 6.35
C VAL A 135 1.77 -10.93 7.46
N VAL A 136 1.18 -9.78 7.17
CA VAL A 136 1.13 -8.64 8.08
C VAL A 136 0.00 -8.85 9.09
N THR A 137 0.37 -8.90 10.38
CA THR A 137 -0.56 -9.13 11.51
C THR A 137 -0.57 -7.99 12.52
N LYS A 138 0.23 -6.94 12.28
CA LYS A 138 0.40 -5.75 13.14
C LYS A 138 0.59 -4.52 12.26
N HIS A 139 0.36 -3.34 12.82
CA HIS A 139 0.70 -2.06 12.18
C HIS A 139 2.17 -2.05 11.72
N VAL A 140 2.41 -1.51 10.52
CA VAL A 140 3.75 -1.39 9.92
C VAL A 140 4.15 0.09 9.91
N PRO A 141 5.24 0.49 10.59
CA PRO A 141 5.69 1.88 10.61
C PRO A 141 6.09 2.39 9.22
N ALA A 142 6.13 3.72 9.07
CA ALA A 142 6.63 4.38 7.86
C ALA A 142 8.05 3.91 7.54
N TYR A 143 8.38 3.72 6.25
CA TYR A 143 9.68 3.24 5.76
C TYR A 143 10.08 1.82 6.22
N ALA A 144 9.28 1.12 7.03
CA ALA A 144 9.70 -0.18 7.55
C ALA A 144 9.76 -1.24 6.44
N LEU A 145 10.83 -2.03 6.42
CA LEU A 145 10.94 -3.24 5.61
C LEU A 145 10.51 -4.44 6.44
N VAL A 146 9.40 -5.09 6.09
CA VAL A 146 8.92 -6.29 6.80
C VAL A 146 8.84 -7.49 5.87
N VAL A 147 9.19 -8.68 6.35
CA VAL A 147 9.12 -9.93 5.58
C VAL A 147 8.71 -11.12 6.47
N GLY A 148 8.27 -12.21 5.85
CA GLY A 148 7.98 -13.47 6.55
C GLY A 148 6.53 -13.63 7.02
N ASN A 149 6.25 -14.75 7.68
CA ASN A 149 4.93 -15.12 8.16
C ASN A 149 5.03 -15.67 9.61
N PRO A 150 4.59 -14.90 10.64
CA PRO A 150 4.11 -13.53 10.55
C PRO A 150 5.24 -12.55 10.19
N ALA A 151 4.90 -11.44 9.54
CA ALA A 151 5.86 -10.44 9.08
C ALA A 151 6.65 -9.85 10.25
N GLN A 152 7.98 -9.85 10.14
CA GLN A 152 8.90 -9.23 11.08
C GLN A 152 9.69 -8.14 10.36
N GLN A 153 9.97 -7.05 11.07
CA GLN A 153 10.80 -5.98 10.55
C GLN A 153 12.25 -6.44 10.40
N MET A 154 12.83 -6.21 9.22
CA MET A 154 14.23 -6.51 8.90
C MET A 154 15.07 -5.26 8.65
N GLY A 155 14.45 -4.09 8.56
CA GLY A 155 15.15 -2.84 8.38
C GLY A 155 14.22 -1.73 7.91
N TRP A 156 14.78 -0.83 7.11
CA TRP A 156 14.11 0.36 6.60
C TRP A 156 14.40 0.52 5.11
N MET A 157 13.47 1.11 4.38
CA MET A 157 13.56 1.43 2.95
C MET A 157 13.48 2.93 2.75
N SER A 158 14.25 3.43 1.78
CA SER A 158 14.09 4.78 1.24
C SER A 158 12.86 4.87 0.34
N GLU A 159 12.43 6.09 0.02
CA GLU A 159 11.35 6.34 -0.95
C GLU A 159 11.64 5.76 -2.35
N CYS A 160 12.92 5.56 -2.70
CA CYS A 160 13.35 4.93 -3.95
C CYS A 160 13.38 3.39 -3.90
N GLY A 161 13.05 2.76 -2.76
CA GLY A 161 13.06 1.31 -2.61
C GLY A 161 14.44 0.69 -2.33
N HIS A 162 15.43 1.49 -1.94
CA HIS A 162 16.73 1.00 -1.46
C HIS A 162 16.73 0.84 0.04
N ARG A 163 17.30 -0.26 0.54
CA ARG A 163 17.46 -0.51 1.98
C ARG A 163 18.39 0.54 2.57
N LEU A 164 17.96 1.17 3.66
CA LEU A 164 18.76 2.16 4.38
C LEU A 164 19.74 1.46 5.32
N ASP A 165 21.02 1.82 5.18
CA ASP A 165 22.10 1.35 6.05
C ASP A 165 22.47 2.43 7.07
N PHE A 166 22.04 2.22 8.31
CA PHE A 166 22.33 3.10 9.45
C PHE A 166 23.60 2.70 10.21
N GLU A 167 24.28 1.62 9.82
CA GLU A 167 25.44 1.06 10.55
C GLU A 167 26.78 1.31 9.84
N SER A 168 26.73 1.82 8.60
CA SER A 168 27.92 2.01 7.75
C SER A 168 28.92 3.06 8.24
N ASP A 169 28.53 4.01 9.10
CA ASP A 169 29.41 5.08 9.58
C ASP A 169 29.45 5.13 11.12
N GLU A 170 30.63 4.92 11.70
CA GLU A 170 30.84 4.98 13.15
C GLU A 170 30.52 6.36 13.74
N THR A 171 30.56 7.41 12.91
CA THR A 171 30.28 8.79 13.34
C THR A 171 28.80 9.20 13.27
N SER A 172 27.94 8.44 12.58
CA SER A 172 26.53 8.80 12.40
C SER A 172 25.58 7.60 12.34
N LYS A 173 25.49 6.82 13.44
CA LYS A 173 24.65 5.60 13.56
C LYS A 173 23.14 5.78 13.42
N ASP A 174 22.70 7.04 13.32
CA ASP A 174 21.29 7.41 13.22
C ASP A 174 20.95 8.07 11.88
N THR A 175 21.90 8.17 10.95
CA THR A 175 21.63 8.72 9.61
C THR A 175 21.98 7.72 8.52
N ALA A 176 21.16 7.66 7.47
CA ALA A 176 21.40 6.85 6.28
C ALA A 176 21.15 7.69 5.01
N LEU A 177 21.90 7.40 3.95
CA LEU A 177 21.75 8.03 2.63
C LEU A 177 21.06 7.05 1.66
N CYS A 178 20.08 7.53 0.90
CA CYS A 178 19.60 6.77 -0.25
C CYS A 178 20.65 6.80 -1.37
N PRO A 179 21.10 5.65 -1.90
CA PRO A 179 22.13 5.61 -2.94
C PRO A 179 21.66 6.18 -4.29
N GLU A 180 20.35 6.23 -4.53
CA GLU A 180 19.78 6.71 -5.80
C GLU A 180 19.44 8.20 -5.76
N SER A 181 18.68 8.66 -4.77
CA SER A 181 18.28 10.07 -4.69
C SER A 181 19.29 10.96 -3.97
N GLY A 182 20.19 10.39 -3.18
CA GLY A 182 21.05 11.17 -2.28
C GLY A 182 20.28 11.82 -1.11
N ASP A 183 19.03 11.41 -0.86
CA ASP A 183 18.26 11.88 0.29
C ASP A 183 18.80 11.29 1.59
N THR A 184 18.79 12.11 2.64
CA THR A 184 19.20 11.69 3.98
C THR A 184 17.98 11.31 4.82
N TYR A 185 18.12 10.26 5.61
CA TYR A 185 17.11 9.75 6.52
C TYR A 185 17.68 9.68 7.94
N THR A 186 16.87 9.99 8.94
CA THR A 186 17.24 9.88 10.35
C THR A 186 16.40 8.81 11.03
N ARG A 187 17.06 7.97 11.84
CA ARG A 187 16.43 7.00 12.74
C ARG A 187 16.41 7.55 14.16
N THR A 188 15.27 7.51 14.81
CA THR A 188 15.12 7.83 16.24
C THR A 188 14.69 6.60 17.00
N THR A 189 15.18 6.45 18.23
CA THR A 189 14.79 5.36 19.13
C THR A 189 14.08 5.96 20.34
N ASP A 190 12.89 5.46 20.65
CA ASP A 190 12.12 5.87 21.81
C ASP A 190 12.59 5.17 23.11
N ASN A 191 12.06 5.61 24.25
CA ASN A 191 12.41 5.06 25.56
C ASN A 191 12.03 3.58 25.75
N SER A 192 11.17 3.03 24.90
CA SER A 192 10.78 1.61 24.88
C SER A 192 11.60 0.76 23.90
N GLY A 193 12.56 1.37 23.21
CA GLY A 193 13.37 0.72 22.17
C GLY A 193 12.70 0.66 20.80
N GLY A 194 11.52 1.28 20.62
CA GLY A 194 10.86 1.42 19.34
C GLY A 194 11.65 2.37 18.43
N GLN A 195 11.89 1.95 17.20
CA GLN A 195 12.62 2.75 16.22
C GLN A 195 11.65 3.36 15.21
N THR A 196 11.88 4.61 14.81
CA THR A 196 11.17 5.25 13.70
C THR A 196 12.16 5.90 12.74
N VAL A 197 11.81 5.99 11.46
CA VAL A 197 12.62 6.62 10.42
C VAL A 197 11.83 7.73 9.75
N GLN A 198 12.52 8.82 9.43
CA GLN A 198 11.97 9.94 8.67
C GLN A 198 13.02 10.49 7.69
N LYS A 199 12.55 10.95 6.53
CA LYS A 199 13.37 11.69 5.57
C LYS A 199 13.69 13.09 6.10
N VAL A 200 14.93 13.53 5.95
CA VAL A 200 15.37 14.88 6.31
C VAL A 200 14.93 15.83 5.20
N VAL A 201 13.95 16.68 5.49
CA VAL A 201 13.53 17.73 4.56
C VAL A 201 14.55 18.86 4.64
N LYS A 202 15.32 19.06 3.56
CA LYS A 202 16.18 20.24 3.43
C LYS A 202 15.27 21.47 3.38
N THR A 203 15.29 22.28 4.44
CA THR A 203 14.65 23.60 4.40
C THR A 203 15.45 24.43 3.40
N GLU A 204 14.87 24.74 2.24
CA GLU A 204 15.47 25.69 1.31
C GLU A 204 15.63 27.03 2.05
N GLN A 205 16.87 27.52 2.14
CA GLN A 205 17.19 28.90 2.50
C GLN A 205 17.17 29.76 1.23
#